data_AF-A0A6A6NKN4-F1
#
_entry.id   AF-A0A6A6NKN4-F1
#
_cell.length_a   1.000
_cell.length_b   1.000
_cell.length_c   1.000
_cell.angle_alpha   90.00
_cell.angle_beta   90.00
_cell.angle_gamma   90.00
#
_symmetry.space_group_name_H-M   'P 1'
#
loop_
_entity.id
_entity.type
_entity.pdbx_description
1 polymer ?
#
loop_
_entity_poly.entity_id
_entity_poly.type
_entity_poly.pdbx_seq_one_letter_code
_entity_poly.pdbx_strand_id
1 'polypeptide(L)'
;AIEADPAISEKTLKDQFENLILHPLSGIAHPPALELLVVIDALDECEPDDNIRVILQLLSQTKNLKSVSLPVFVTSRPELHIRLGFIQL
;
A
#
# COMPACT_ATOMS: atom_id res chain seq x y z
N ALA A 1 -0.38 13.58 9.25
CA ALA A 1 -0.72 13.70 7.82
C ALA A 1 -2.15 14.18 7.64
N ILE A 2 -3.17 13.44 8.10
CA ILE A 2 -4.59 13.83 7.97
C ILE A 2 -4.91 15.19 8.61
N GLU A 3 -4.42 15.46 9.83
CA GLU A 3 -4.63 16.78 10.47
C GLU A 3 -3.98 17.93 9.70
N ALA A 4 -2.87 17.67 9.01
CA ALA A 4 -2.16 18.66 8.22
C ALA A 4 -2.78 18.88 6.83
N ASP A 5 -3.47 17.86 6.32
CA ASP A 5 -4.18 17.89 5.04
C ASP A 5 -5.48 17.07 5.14
N PRO A 6 -6.58 17.72 5.58
CA PRO A 6 -7.87 17.05 5.72
C PRO A 6 -8.45 16.53 4.41
N ALA A 7 -8.02 17.07 3.27
CA ALA A 7 -8.48 16.66 1.94
C ALA A 7 -7.65 15.49 1.36
N ILE A 8 -6.74 14.90 2.13
CA ILE A 8 -5.84 13.83 1.64
C ILE A 8 -6.60 12.64 1.05
N SER A 9 -7.77 12.30 1.59
CA SER A 9 -8.62 11.21 1.07
C SER A 9 -9.19 11.45 -0.33
N GLU A 10 -9.21 12.72 -0.77
CA GLU A 10 -9.70 13.12 -2.10
C GLU A 10 -8.57 13.14 -3.15
N LYS A 11 -7.31 12.97 -2.71
CA LYS A 11 -6.15 12.93 -3.60
C LYS A 11 -6.00 11.59 -4.29
N THR A 12 -5.05 11.51 -5.23
CA THR A 12 -4.76 10.25 -5.92
C THR A 12 -4.31 9.16 -4.93
N LEU A 13 -4.56 7.88 -5.26
CA LEU A 13 -4.09 6.76 -4.44
C LEU A 13 -2.58 6.80 -4.20
N LYS A 14 -1.82 7.28 -5.19
CA LYS A 14 -0.38 7.48 -5.06
C LYS A 14 -0.06 8.54 -4.00
N ASP A 15 -0.67 9.72 -4.07
CA ASP A 15 -0.44 10.79 -3.09
C ASP A 15 -0.83 10.33 -1.68
N GLN A 16 -1.95 9.61 -1.56
CA GLN A 16 -2.39 9.02 -0.29
C GLN A 16 -1.35 8.04 0.24
N PHE A 17 -0.92 7.07 -0.58
CA PHE A 17 0.06 6.07 -0.20
C PHE A 17 1.41 6.68 0.20
N GLU A 18 1.92 7.64 -0.57
CA GLU A 18 3.19 8.31 -0.29
C GLU A 18 3.15 9.06 1.04
N ASN A 19 2.11 9.86 1.28
CA ASN A 19 2.03 10.72 2.46
C ASN A 19 1.55 9.99 3.73
N LEU A 20 0.79 8.91 3.59
CA LEU A 20 0.24 8.17 4.73
C LEU A 20 1.09 6.95 5.12
N ILE A 21 1.82 6.34 4.17
CA ILE A 21 2.55 5.09 4.40
C ILE A 21 4.03 5.22 4.07
N LEU A 22 4.38 5.51 2.81
CA LEU A 22 5.76 5.42 2.35
C LEU A 22 6.68 6.42 3.04
N HIS A 23 6.35 7.71 3.02
CA HIS A 23 7.18 8.76 3.63
C HIS A 23 7.28 8.62 5.16
N PRO A 24 6.17 8.40 5.90
CA PRO A 24 6.25 8.17 7.34
C PRO A 24 7.17 7.01 7.72
N LEU A 25 7.09 5.89 6.99
CA LEU A 25 7.93 4.71 7.27
C LEU A 25 9.37 4.88 6.80
N SER A 26 9.62 5.64 5.73
CA SER A 26 10.96 5.93 5.23
C SER A 26 11.79 6.77 6.20
N GLY A 27 11.15 7.62 7.00
CA GLY A 27 11.79 8.47 7.99
C GLY A 27 12.19 7.77 9.29
N ILE A 28 11.80 6.49 9.48
CA ILE A 28 12.12 5.74 10.68
C ILE A 28 13.61 5.37 10.66
N ALA A 29 14.38 5.94 11.59
CA ALA A 29 15.80 5.66 11.76
C ALA A 29 16.03 4.92 13.10
N HIS A 30 15.68 3.64 13.15
CA HIS A 30 15.86 2.81 14.35
C HIS A 30 16.50 1.46 14.00
N PRO A 31 17.70 1.17 14.53
CA PRO A 31 18.21 -0.19 14.65
C PRO A 31 17.68 -0.85 15.94
N PRO A 32 17.22 -2.11 15.91
CA PRO A 32 17.04 -2.96 14.73
C PRO A 32 15.86 -2.50 13.86
N ALA A 33 15.86 -2.91 12.59
CA ALA A 33 14.80 -2.59 11.63
C ALA A 33 13.41 -2.96 12.19
N LEU A 34 12.43 -2.09 11.98
CA LEU A 34 11.06 -2.31 12.43
C LEU A 34 10.40 -3.41 11.57
N GLU A 35 9.87 -4.44 12.22
CA GLU A 35 9.07 -5.48 11.55
C GLU A 35 7.58 -5.13 11.70
N LEU A 36 6.89 -4.94 10.57
CA LEU A 36 5.47 -4.61 10.55
C LEU A 36 4.75 -5.47 9.50
N LEU A 37 3.70 -6.16 9.91
CA LEU A 37 2.85 -6.95 9.02
C LEU A 37 1.60 -6.17 8.66
N VAL A 38 1.34 -6.00 7.37
CA VAL A 38 0.08 -5.43 6.87
C VAL A 38 -0.79 -6.55 6.33
N VAL A 39 -2.05 -6.60 6.78
CA VAL A 39 -3.07 -7.48 6.22
C VAL A 39 -4.17 -6.60 5.64
N ILE A 40 -4.43 -6.74 4.35
CA ILE A 40 -5.50 -6.05 3.64
C ILE A 40 -6.61 -7.06 3.40
N ASP A 41 -7.77 -6.79 4.00
CA ASP A 41 -8.95 -7.63 3.81
C ASP A 41 -9.78 -7.16 2.61
N ALA A 42 -10.40 -8.11 1.90
CA ALA A 42 -11.37 -7.87 0.83
C ALA A 42 -10.92 -6.87 -0.25
N LEU A 43 -9.74 -7.09 -0.86
CA LEU A 43 -9.22 -6.20 -1.92
C LEU A 43 -10.16 -6.08 -3.14
N ASP A 44 -10.99 -7.11 -3.39
CA ASP A 44 -11.98 -7.12 -4.47
C ASP A 44 -13.12 -6.10 -4.30
N GLU A 45 -13.28 -5.48 -3.13
CA GLU A 45 -14.27 -4.41 -2.92
C GLU A 45 -13.72 -3.02 -3.32
N CYS A 46 -12.47 -2.94 -3.79
CA CYS A 46 -11.83 -1.69 -4.22
C CYS A 46 -12.21 -1.33 -5.66
N GLU A 47 -13.20 -0.44 -5.79
CA GLU A 47 -13.69 0.04 -7.08
C GLU A 47 -13.05 1.37 -7.51
N PRO A 48 -12.90 1.64 -8.83
CA PRO A 48 -13.06 0.68 -9.93
C PRO A 48 -11.91 -0.36 -9.98
N ASP A 49 -12.10 -1.48 -10.70
CA ASP A 49 -11.09 -2.53 -10.96
C ASP A 49 -9.66 -2.02 -11.22
N ASP A 50 -9.50 -0.90 -11.91
CA ASP A 50 -8.19 -0.30 -12.21
C ASP A 50 -7.43 0.14 -10.95
N ASN A 51 -8.14 0.51 -9.88
CA ASN A 51 -7.55 0.85 -8.60
C ASN A 51 -6.79 -0.32 -7.98
N ILE A 52 -7.24 -1.56 -8.18
CA ILE A 52 -6.56 -2.75 -7.65
C ILE A 52 -5.15 -2.86 -8.21
N ARG A 53 -4.96 -2.63 -9.51
CA ARG A 53 -3.62 -2.65 -10.13
C ARG A 53 -2.72 -1.57 -9.51
N VAL A 54 -3.25 -0.37 -9.34
CA VAL A 54 -2.53 0.75 -8.74
C VAL A 54 -2.17 0.45 -7.28
N ILE A 55 -3.10 -0.07 -6.49
CA ILE A 55 -2.87 -0.46 -5.08
C ILE A 55 -1.77 -1.50 -5.00
N LEU A 56 -1.84 -2.57 -5.80
CA LEU A 56 -0.81 -3.62 -5.82
C LEU A 56 0.57 -3.05 -6.17
N GLN A 57 0.65 -2.18 -7.18
CA GLN A 57 1.89 -1.51 -7.59
C GLN A 57 2.44 -0.57 -6.51
N LEU A 58 1.58 0.09 -5.75
CA LEU A 58 2.00 0.95 -4.64
C LEU A 58 2.52 0.10 -3.47
N LEU A 59 1.79 -0.94 -3.09
CA LEU A 59 2.19 -1.87 -2.04
C LEU A 59 3.53 -2.56 -2.34
N SER A 60 3.85 -2.82 -3.61
CA SER A 60 5.15 -3.43 -3.96
C SER A 60 6.34 -2.49 -3.71
N GLN A 61 6.13 -1.17 -3.65
CA GLN A 61 7.17 -0.18 -3.39
C GLN A 61 7.67 -0.21 -1.94
N THR A 62 6.93 -0.82 -1.02
CA THR A 62 7.34 -0.97 0.39
C THR A 62 8.59 -1.80 0.53
N LYS A 63 8.90 -2.67 -0.44
CA LYS A 63 10.16 -3.43 -0.53
C LYS A 63 11.40 -2.54 -0.61
N ASN A 64 11.24 -1.27 -0.98
CA ASN A 64 12.33 -0.30 -1.07
C ASN A 64 12.64 0.39 0.27
N LEU A 65 11.84 0.16 1.31
CA LEU A 65 12.10 0.67 2.66
C LEU A 65 13.33 -0.03 3.25
N LYS A 66 14.29 0.76 3.74
CA LYS A 66 15.56 0.24 4.26
C LYS A 66 15.52 -0.08 5.76
N SER A 67 14.72 0.66 6.51
CA SER A 67 14.67 0.60 7.98
C SER A 67 13.43 -0.13 8.51
N VAL A 68 12.52 -0.55 7.61
CA VAL A 68 11.27 -1.21 7.95
C VAL A 68 11.09 -2.40 7.01
N SER A 69 10.90 -3.58 7.58
CA SER A 69 10.43 -4.78 6.87
C SER A 69 8.91 -4.78 6.92
N LEU A 70 8.27 -4.66 5.75
CA LEU A 70 6.82 -4.50 5.63
C LEU A 70 6.19 -5.56 4.70
N PRO A 71 6.16 -6.85 5.09
CA PRO A 71 5.37 -7.84 4.37
C PRO A 71 3.88 -7.45 4.33
N VAL A 72 3.27 -7.60 3.16
CA VAL A 72 1.85 -7.33 2.93
C VAL A 72 1.16 -8.62 2.52
N PHE A 73 0.11 -8.99 3.26
CA PHE A 73 -0.81 -10.06 2.92
C PHE A 73 -2.13 -9.47 2.49
N VAL A 74 -2.73 -10.06 1.47
CA VAL A 74 -3.99 -9.60 0.89
C VAL A 74 -4.94 -10.78 0.81
N THR A 75 -6.18 -10.58 1.24
CA THR A 75 -7.29 -11.50 0.97
C THR A 75 -8.22 -10.88 -0.07
N SER A 76 -8.79 -11.72 -0.92
CA SER A 76 -9.80 -11.31 -1.91
C SER A 76 -10.52 -12.51 -2.50
N ARG A 77 -11.68 -12.26 -3.13
CA ARG A 77 -12.27 -13.20 -4.10
C ARG A 77 -11.30 -13.40 -5.28
N PRO A 78 -11.27 -14.58 -5.92
CA PRO A 78 -10.29 -14.92 -6.96
C PRO A 78 -10.64 -14.31 -8.34
N GLU A 79 -10.96 -13.02 -8.37
CA GLU A 79 -11.40 -12.32 -9.58
C GLU A 79 -10.27 -12.17 -10.61
N LEU A 80 -10.65 -12.09 -11.89
CA LEU A 80 -9.66 -12.12 -12.98
C LEU A 80 -8.72 -10.91 -12.95
N HIS A 81 -9.25 -9.70 -12.73
CA HIS A 81 -8.44 -8.48 -12.72
C HIS A 81 -7.42 -8.48 -11.56
N ILE A 82 -7.78 -9.05 -10.39
CA ILE A 82 -6.87 -9.23 -9.24
C ILE A 82 -5.74 -10.16 -9.60
N ARG A 83 -6.06 -11.35 -10.11
CA ARG A 83 -5.06 -12.35 -10.51
C ARG A 83 -4.08 -11.80 -11.55
N LEU A 84 -4.60 -11.07 -12.55
CA LEU A 84 -3.76 -10.42 -13.55
C LEU A 84 -2.89 -9.30 -12.96
N GLY A 85 -3.38 -8.56 -11.97
CA GLY A 85 -2.61 -7.56 -11.24
C GLY A 85 -1.38 -8.19 -10.56
N PHE A 86 -1.56 -9.30 -9.84
CA PHE A 86 -0.46 -10.00 -9.18
C PHE A 86 0.56 -10.63 -10.15
N ILE A 87 0.12 -11.08 -11.34
CA ILE A 87 1.03 -11.63 -12.36
C ILE A 87 1.95 -10.53 -12.96
N GLN A 88 1.53 -9.27 -12.89
CA GLN A 88 2.24 -8.13 -13.47
C GLN A 88 3.12 -7.38 -12.44
N LEU A 89 3.11 -7.81 -11.17
CA LEU A 89 3.98 -7.29 -10.10
C LEU A 89 5.41 -7.82 -10.20
#